data_AF-A0A7C7ESQ8-F1
#
_entry.id   AF-A0A7C7ESQ8-F1
#
_cell.length_a   1.000
_cell.length_b   1.000
_cell.length_c   1.000
_cell.angle_alpha   90.00
_cell.angle_beta   90.00
_cell.angle_gamma   90.00
#
_symmetry.space_group_name_H-M   'P 1'
#
loop_
_entity.id
_entity.type
_entity.pdbx_description
1 polymer ?
#
loop_
_entity_poly.entity_id
_entity_poly.type
_entity_poly.pdbx_seq_one_letter_code
_entity_poly.pdbx_strand_id
1 'polypeptide(L)'
;MAILEKFNFDVIIAIVVAGFIAFALYFRFKRQLAFTLSFLLPFIITYFLYDFIAGLSEKTGVQAFIAKVLPFAGEKKYPAALTVAVLTYLLFFIIIRLFMLLLREPIEEQIVNRNKSYLKAINVVMGLLNAYATVMLLMFALTPVAAIDASQPVTATVMKTSNPVFAVSFLNDMKNKEQEYADYRAALERLSGAKAAAAFEELTERLDGVAAENARFANDVYPGLNDASRELLSAHLDGGDYVAALLTATDQGLVLDRIIALEAESEVLSKLQEVRTKRDGHWDLYVLLRKEGADFEDFFAVATAVTANTEHLAASFRTIKDRTGFFNRADELEFFLDNYQNYQAALTDTPAGFDEYIESFSRLYADYDDLCAYAERLLRNFSAADTVNASIARALRRLLKCRDKAKLYSDVPVAFNIVFAGDSGRWYVRNRWEKHYLFRSYLIDAITDPDATGYGLYHRYFFYRYLSPDAIISADDLLEGLTAQVSAGLLSKQQATTYLKHLLTTADSVLRDPDIRNRLTAAFYEDLRDSGHELISAEIQQHLEQ
;
A
#
# COMPACT_ATOMS: atom_id res chain seq x y z
N MET A 1 -8.50 -0.71 -3.70
CA MET A 1 -8.73 -2.16 -3.75
C MET A 1 -8.91 -2.62 -5.20
N ALA A 2 -8.08 -3.54 -5.69
CA ALA A 2 -8.36 -4.28 -6.91
C ALA A 2 -9.31 -5.43 -6.56
N ILE A 3 -10.44 -5.55 -7.26
CA ILE A 3 -11.50 -6.52 -6.93
C ILE A 3 -11.23 -7.90 -7.57
N LEU A 4 -10.25 -7.99 -8.46
CA LEU A 4 -9.92 -9.21 -9.21
C LEU A 4 -8.41 -9.47 -9.16
N GLU A 5 -8.04 -10.76 -8.99
CA GLU A 5 -6.68 -11.28 -9.20
C GLU A 5 -6.14 -10.87 -10.59
N LYS A 6 -4.80 -10.91 -10.74
CA LYS A 6 -4.10 -10.59 -12.00
C LYS A 6 -4.77 -11.27 -13.20
N PHE A 7 -5.48 -10.48 -14.00
CA PHE A 7 -6.29 -11.00 -15.11
C PHE A 7 -5.43 -11.14 -16.38
N ASN A 8 -5.45 -12.32 -17.02
CA ASN A 8 -4.77 -12.55 -18.28
C ASN A 8 -5.52 -11.84 -19.43
N PHE A 9 -5.02 -10.68 -19.84
CA PHE A 9 -5.66 -9.85 -20.85
C PHE A 9 -5.43 -10.34 -22.29
N ASP A 10 -4.48 -11.26 -22.54
CA ASP A 10 -4.16 -11.77 -23.88
C ASP A 10 -5.38 -12.48 -24.52
N VAL A 11 -6.21 -13.16 -23.71
CA VAL A 11 -7.44 -13.82 -24.20
C VAL A 11 -8.45 -12.81 -24.74
N ILE A 12 -8.63 -11.69 -24.03
CA ILE A 12 -9.51 -10.61 -24.49
C ILE A 12 -8.96 -10.00 -25.78
N ILE A 13 -7.64 -9.76 -25.85
CA ILE A 13 -7.00 -9.24 -27.07
C ILE A 13 -7.28 -10.17 -28.25
N ALA A 14 -7.10 -11.48 -28.09
CA ALA A 14 -7.35 -12.46 -29.14
C ALA A 14 -8.81 -12.42 -29.64
N ILE A 15 -9.79 -12.38 -28.72
CA ILE A 15 -11.21 -12.30 -29.05
C ILE A 15 -11.53 -11.02 -29.83
N VAL A 16 -11.03 -9.87 -29.36
CA VAL A 16 -11.26 -8.56 -30.00
C VAL A 16 -10.63 -8.54 -31.39
N VAL A 17 -9.39 -9.00 -31.54
CA VAL A 17 -8.69 -9.07 -32.83
C VAL A 17 -9.44 -9.99 -33.81
N ALA A 18 -9.84 -11.19 -33.39
CA ALA A 18 -10.58 -12.13 -34.23
C ALA A 18 -11.91 -11.53 -34.69
N GLY A 19 -12.65 -10.88 -33.79
CA GLY A 19 -13.91 -10.20 -34.11
C GLY A 19 -13.74 -9.09 -35.15
N PHE A 20 -12.73 -8.24 -35.00
CA PHE A 20 -12.47 -7.15 -35.94
C PHE A 20 -11.94 -7.62 -37.30
N ILE A 21 -11.16 -8.70 -37.34
CA ILE A 21 -10.74 -9.33 -38.61
C ILE A 21 -11.96 -9.90 -39.33
N ALA A 22 -12.84 -10.64 -38.62
CA ALA A 22 -14.06 -11.18 -39.19
C ALA A 22 -14.97 -10.07 -39.74
N PHE A 23 -15.13 -8.98 -38.97
CA PHE A 23 -15.88 -7.79 -39.39
C PHE A 23 -15.26 -7.15 -40.65
N ALA A 24 -13.94 -6.98 -40.69
CA ALA A 24 -13.22 -6.41 -41.82
C ALA A 24 -13.33 -7.25 -43.11
N LEU A 25 -13.35 -8.58 -42.98
CA LEU A 25 -13.53 -9.50 -44.11
C LEU A 25 -14.97 -9.48 -44.63
N TYR A 26 -15.95 -9.28 -43.74
CA TYR A 26 -17.36 -9.25 -44.08
C TYR A 26 -17.80 -7.92 -44.74
N PHE A 27 -17.30 -6.78 -44.26
CA PHE A 27 -17.74 -5.46 -44.73
C PHE A 27 -16.88 -4.88 -45.87
N ARG A 28 -17.51 -4.03 -46.71
CA ARG A 28 -16.85 -3.34 -47.83
C ARG A 28 -15.93 -2.22 -47.35
N PHE A 29 -14.94 -1.89 -48.19
CA PHE A 29 -13.91 -0.89 -47.90
C PHE A 29 -14.46 0.45 -47.39
N LYS A 30 -15.42 1.07 -48.09
CA LYS A 30 -15.96 2.37 -47.65
C LYS A 30 -16.61 2.31 -46.26
N ARG A 31 -17.32 1.22 -45.95
CA ARG A 31 -17.93 1.00 -44.63
C ARG A 31 -16.87 0.75 -43.57
N GLN A 32 -15.83 -0.02 -43.89
CA GLN A 32 -14.71 -0.26 -42.99
C GLN A 32 -13.91 1.02 -42.72
N LEU A 33 -13.65 1.83 -43.75
CA LEU A 33 -12.99 3.12 -43.64
C LEU A 33 -13.81 4.08 -42.76
N ALA A 34 -15.12 4.17 -43.00
CA ALA A 34 -16.00 5.01 -42.20
C ALA A 34 -16.00 4.58 -40.72
N PHE A 35 -16.11 3.29 -40.47
CA PHE A 35 -16.03 2.73 -39.12
C PHE A 35 -14.67 2.98 -38.46
N THR A 36 -13.58 2.83 -39.23
CA THR A 36 -12.21 3.07 -38.74
C THR A 36 -11.98 4.54 -38.40
N LEU A 37 -12.45 5.46 -39.24
CA LEU A 37 -12.42 6.88 -38.94
C LEU A 37 -13.26 7.21 -37.71
N SER A 38 -14.46 6.63 -37.58
CA SER A 38 -15.28 6.81 -36.38
C SER A 38 -14.61 6.32 -35.11
N PHE A 39 -13.80 5.27 -35.15
CA PHE A 39 -13.08 4.74 -33.97
C PHE A 39 -11.74 5.46 -33.70
N LEU A 40 -10.94 5.70 -34.73
CA LEU A 40 -9.56 6.16 -34.60
C LEU A 40 -9.47 7.69 -34.51
N LEU A 41 -10.36 8.42 -35.16
CA LEU A 41 -10.35 9.88 -35.10
C LEU A 41 -10.67 10.43 -33.70
N PRO A 42 -11.64 9.88 -32.92
CA PRO A 42 -11.79 10.25 -31.51
C PRO A 42 -10.51 10.06 -30.70
N PHE A 43 -9.75 8.97 -30.92
CA PHE A 43 -8.46 8.78 -30.26
C PHE A 43 -7.49 9.94 -30.52
N ILE A 44 -7.40 10.38 -31.78
CA ILE A 44 -6.54 11.51 -32.17
C ILE A 44 -7.06 12.83 -31.59
N ILE A 45 -8.37 13.07 -31.65
CA ILE A 45 -8.96 14.31 -31.13
C ILE A 45 -8.78 14.38 -29.61
N THR A 46 -9.11 13.31 -28.88
CA THR A 46 -8.91 13.22 -27.44
C THR A 46 -7.42 13.34 -27.10
N TYR A 47 -6.51 12.81 -27.92
CA TYR A 47 -5.07 13.00 -27.74
C TYR A 47 -4.66 14.48 -27.60
N PHE A 48 -5.19 15.35 -28.46
CA PHE A 48 -4.83 16.77 -28.46
C PHE A 48 -5.69 17.64 -27.53
N LEU A 49 -6.95 17.25 -27.29
CA LEU A 49 -7.91 18.10 -26.57
C LEU A 49 -8.19 17.65 -25.13
N TYR A 50 -7.71 16.49 -24.69
CA TYR A 50 -8.10 15.94 -23.38
C TYR A 50 -7.79 16.88 -22.22
N ASP A 51 -6.56 17.38 -22.11
CA ASP A 51 -6.18 18.25 -20.97
C ASP A 51 -7.02 19.54 -20.94
N PHE A 52 -7.38 20.08 -22.11
CA PHE A 52 -8.31 21.21 -22.22
C PHE A 52 -9.73 20.86 -21.76
N ILE A 53 -10.26 19.73 -22.23
CA ILE A 53 -11.61 19.25 -21.86
C ILE A 53 -11.68 18.92 -20.38
N ALA A 54 -10.65 18.26 -19.83
CA ALA A 54 -10.57 17.93 -18.42
C ALA A 54 -10.51 19.19 -17.55
N GLY A 55 -9.68 20.17 -17.91
CA GLY A 55 -9.63 21.46 -17.22
C GLY A 55 -10.95 22.24 -17.28
N LEU A 56 -11.71 22.14 -18.38
CA LEU A 56 -13.08 22.68 -18.45
C LEU A 56 -14.04 21.90 -17.55
N SER A 57 -13.92 20.57 -17.49
CA SER A 57 -14.81 19.71 -16.68
C SER A 57 -14.70 20.01 -15.18
N GLU A 58 -13.51 20.36 -14.70
CA GLU A 58 -13.30 20.83 -13.31
C GLU A 58 -14.03 22.15 -13.04
N LYS A 59 -13.95 23.10 -13.97
CA LYS A 59 -14.53 24.46 -13.80
C LYS A 59 -16.04 24.51 -13.95
N THR A 60 -16.62 23.59 -14.73
CA THR A 60 -18.03 23.63 -15.14
C THR A 60 -18.96 22.79 -14.26
N GLY A 61 -18.43 22.19 -13.18
CA GLY A 61 -19.23 21.37 -12.26
C GLY A 61 -19.65 20.01 -12.84
N VAL A 62 -19.15 19.62 -14.02
CA VAL A 62 -19.38 18.29 -14.63
C VAL A 62 -18.91 17.17 -13.69
N GLN A 63 -17.85 17.41 -12.92
CA GLN A 63 -17.41 16.48 -11.88
C GLN A 63 -18.45 16.25 -10.78
N ALA A 64 -19.19 17.27 -10.36
CA ALA A 64 -20.27 17.10 -9.38
C ALA A 64 -21.43 16.25 -9.94
N PHE A 65 -21.70 16.37 -11.24
CA PHE A 65 -22.66 15.49 -11.92
C PHE A 65 -22.15 14.05 -12.00
N ILE A 66 -20.88 13.85 -12.40
CA ILE A 66 -20.25 12.51 -12.45
C ILE A 66 -20.27 11.87 -11.05
N ALA A 67 -19.92 12.62 -10.01
CA ALA A 67 -19.94 12.16 -8.62
C ALA A 67 -21.34 11.68 -8.18
N LYS A 68 -22.40 12.37 -8.63
CA LYS A 68 -23.78 12.00 -8.32
C LYS A 68 -24.25 10.74 -9.04
N VAL A 69 -23.80 10.53 -10.28
CA VAL A 69 -24.23 9.41 -11.13
C VAL A 69 -23.38 8.15 -10.91
N LEU A 70 -22.09 8.35 -10.63
CA LEU A 70 -21.12 7.30 -10.35
C LEU A 70 -20.45 7.63 -9.01
N PRO A 71 -21.04 7.22 -7.87
CA PRO A 71 -20.55 7.56 -6.53
C PRO A 71 -19.08 7.20 -6.32
N PHE A 72 -18.65 6.04 -6.85
CA PHE A 72 -17.26 5.59 -6.81
C PHE A 72 -16.29 6.50 -7.58
N ALA A 73 -16.79 7.35 -8.49
CA ALA A 73 -16.02 8.34 -9.23
C ALA A 73 -16.13 9.76 -8.64
N GLY A 74 -16.95 9.96 -7.63
CA GLY A 74 -17.12 11.26 -6.96
C GLY A 74 -16.14 11.51 -5.83
N GLU A 75 -15.69 10.44 -5.16
CA GLU A 75 -14.81 10.53 -4.00
C GLU A 75 -13.33 10.71 -4.39
N LYS A 76 -12.95 10.33 -5.62
CA LYS A 76 -11.56 10.27 -6.10
C LYS A 76 -11.41 10.95 -7.46
N LYS A 77 -10.35 11.74 -7.66
CA LYS A 77 -10.12 12.48 -8.91
C LYS A 77 -9.74 11.60 -10.09
N TYR A 78 -8.98 10.54 -9.88
CA TYR A 78 -8.52 9.65 -10.95
C TYR A 78 -9.67 8.91 -11.64
N PRO A 79 -10.61 8.26 -10.93
CA PRO A 79 -11.80 7.69 -11.56
C PRO A 79 -12.66 8.73 -12.28
N ALA A 80 -12.78 9.95 -11.75
CA ALA A 80 -13.48 11.05 -12.43
C ALA A 80 -12.78 11.43 -13.75
N ALA A 81 -11.46 11.64 -13.71
CA ALA A 81 -10.64 11.99 -14.87
C ALA A 81 -10.73 10.92 -15.98
N LEU A 82 -10.70 9.65 -15.59
CA LEU A 82 -10.87 8.51 -16.49
C LEU A 82 -12.26 8.46 -17.10
N THR A 83 -13.31 8.71 -16.30
CA THR A 83 -14.69 8.79 -16.77
C THR A 83 -14.84 9.91 -17.81
N VAL A 84 -14.27 11.09 -17.55
CA VAL A 84 -14.26 12.21 -18.51
C VAL A 84 -13.57 11.81 -19.81
N ALA A 85 -12.43 11.10 -19.75
CA ALA A 85 -11.72 10.63 -20.94
C ALA A 85 -12.59 9.68 -21.78
N VAL A 86 -13.22 8.69 -21.14
CA VAL A 86 -14.09 7.71 -21.81
C VAL A 86 -15.34 8.37 -22.39
N LEU A 87 -16.01 9.24 -21.62
CA LEU A 87 -17.20 9.95 -22.10
C LEU A 87 -16.87 10.88 -23.27
N THR A 88 -15.73 11.57 -23.22
CA THR A 88 -15.25 12.43 -24.31
C THR A 88 -14.98 11.62 -25.57
N TYR A 89 -14.33 10.46 -25.43
CA TYR A 89 -14.12 9.53 -26.54
C TYR A 89 -15.44 9.07 -27.15
N LEU A 90 -16.41 8.64 -26.32
CA LEU A 90 -17.73 8.20 -26.77
C LEU A 90 -18.51 9.33 -27.44
N LEU A 91 -18.44 10.56 -26.92
CA LEU A 91 -19.07 11.73 -27.51
C LEU A 91 -18.53 12.00 -28.92
N PHE A 92 -17.21 12.07 -29.08
CA PHE A 92 -16.60 12.25 -30.40
C PHE A 92 -16.89 11.08 -31.34
N PHE A 93 -16.88 9.85 -30.84
CA PHE A 93 -17.28 8.67 -31.59
C PHE A 93 -18.70 8.82 -32.16
N ILE A 94 -19.66 9.26 -31.34
CA ILE A 94 -21.05 9.49 -31.76
C ILE A 94 -21.12 10.61 -32.80
N ILE A 95 -20.50 11.77 -32.55
CA ILE A 95 -20.52 12.92 -33.46
C ILE A 95 -19.94 12.55 -34.82
N ILE A 96 -18.77 11.91 -34.84
CA ILE A 96 -18.12 11.49 -36.09
C ILE A 96 -18.96 10.44 -36.79
N ARG A 97 -19.54 9.47 -36.06
CA ARG A 97 -20.41 8.46 -36.67
C ARG A 97 -21.67 9.08 -37.27
N LEU A 98 -22.29 10.06 -36.61
CA LEU A 98 -23.43 10.81 -37.18
C LEU A 98 -23.01 11.56 -38.45
N PHE A 99 -21.85 12.22 -38.44
CA PHE A 99 -21.31 12.88 -39.63
C PHE A 99 -21.06 11.90 -40.79
N MET A 100 -20.48 10.72 -40.49
CA MET A 100 -20.26 9.68 -41.51
C MET A 100 -21.58 9.08 -42.03
N LEU A 101 -22.65 9.06 -41.21
CA LEU A 101 -23.98 8.64 -41.64
C LEU A 101 -24.62 9.65 -42.60
N LEU A 102 -24.34 10.96 -42.46
CA LEU A 102 -24.80 11.99 -43.40
C LEU A 102 -24.11 11.85 -44.78
N LEU A 103 -22.88 11.34 -44.81
CA LEU A 103 -22.10 11.10 -46.03
C LEU A 103 -22.36 9.72 -46.68
N ARG A 104 -23.50 9.10 -46.37
CA ARG A 104 -23.81 7.74 -46.82
C ARG A 104 -24.04 7.72 -48.34
N GLU A 105 -23.33 6.80 -49.00
CA GLU A 105 -23.45 6.59 -50.45
C GLU A 105 -24.79 5.92 -50.78
N PRO A 106 -25.46 6.32 -51.88
CA PRO A 106 -26.69 5.68 -52.34
C PRO A 106 -26.47 4.18 -52.64
N ILE A 107 -27.51 3.37 -52.42
CA ILE A 107 -27.46 1.90 -52.43
C ILE A 107 -27.01 1.33 -53.79
N GLU A 108 -27.27 2.06 -54.88
CA GLU A 108 -26.99 1.66 -56.26
C GLU A 108 -25.48 1.58 -56.56
N GLU A 109 -24.67 2.54 -56.11
CA GLU A 109 -23.20 2.51 -56.28
C GLU A 109 -22.53 1.44 -55.42
N GLN A 110 -23.19 1.01 -54.34
CA GLN A 110 -22.67 -0.04 -53.48
C GLN A 110 -22.66 -1.39 -54.21
N ILE A 111 -23.67 -1.71 -55.01
CA ILE A 111 -23.83 -3.06 -55.61
C ILE A 111 -22.90 -3.28 -56.82
N VAL A 112 -22.57 -2.23 -57.58
CA VAL A 112 -21.89 -2.34 -58.88
C VAL A 112 -20.36 -2.50 -58.76
N ASN A 113 -19.74 -2.09 -57.65
CA ASN A 113 -18.29 -2.14 -57.49
C ASN A 113 -17.76 -3.54 -57.06
N ARG A 114 -16.96 -4.17 -57.93
CA ARG A 114 -16.24 -5.44 -57.66
C ARG A 114 -15.28 -5.27 -56.47
N ASN A 115 -15.41 -6.17 -55.48
CA ASN A 115 -14.46 -6.31 -54.37
C ASN A 115 -13.09 -6.76 -54.89
N LYS A 116 -12.17 -5.83 -55.12
CA LYS A 116 -10.79 -6.15 -55.51
C LYS A 116 -10.05 -6.76 -54.32
N SER A 117 -9.23 -7.79 -54.54
CA SER A 117 -8.53 -8.52 -53.46
C SER A 117 -7.62 -7.61 -52.61
N TYR A 118 -6.99 -6.59 -53.20
CA TYR A 118 -6.18 -5.63 -52.44
C TYR A 118 -7.00 -4.79 -51.45
N LEU A 119 -8.28 -4.51 -51.75
CA LEU A 119 -9.16 -3.80 -50.83
C LEU A 119 -9.51 -4.66 -49.61
N LYS A 120 -9.58 -6.00 -49.77
CA LYS A 120 -9.76 -6.91 -48.64
C LYS A 120 -8.55 -6.89 -47.70
N ALA A 121 -7.34 -6.85 -48.25
CA ALA A 121 -6.12 -6.74 -47.44
C ALA A 121 -6.11 -5.43 -46.64
N ILE A 122 -6.46 -4.30 -47.28
CA ILE A 122 -6.55 -3.00 -46.61
C ILE A 122 -7.64 -3.01 -45.52
N ASN A 123 -8.78 -3.67 -45.77
CA ASN A 123 -9.83 -3.82 -44.76
C ASN A 123 -9.32 -4.55 -43.52
N VAL A 124 -8.57 -5.65 -43.70
CA VAL A 124 -8.00 -6.41 -42.58
C VAL A 124 -7.05 -5.53 -41.77
N VAL A 125 -6.18 -4.74 -42.43
CA VAL A 125 -5.30 -3.76 -41.74
C VAL A 125 -6.12 -2.75 -40.95
N MET A 126 -7.18 -2.20 -41.53
CA MET A 126 -8.11 -1.31 -40.82
C MET A 126 -8.80 -1.99 -39.63
N GLY A 127 -9.18 -3.27 -39.77
CA GLY A 127 -9.71 -4.09 -38.70
C GLY A 127 -8.72 -4.23 -37.54
N LEU A 128 -7.45 -4.51 -37.84
CA LEU A 128 -6.39 -4.59 -36.83
C LEU A 128 -6.17 -3.25 -36.10
N LEU A 129 -6.22 -2.12 -36.81
CA LEU A 129 -6.14 -0.80 -36.18
C LEU A 129 -7.31 -0.55 -35.22
N ASN A 130 -8.53 -0.93 -35.62
CA ASN A 130 -9.71 -0.82 -34.76
C ASN A 130 -9.64 -1.76 -33.55
N ALA A 131 -9.12 -2.97 -33.73
CA ALA A 131 -8.88 -3.91 -32.64
C ALA A 131 -7.90 -3.31 -31.64
N TYR A 132 -6.77 -2.77 -32.11
CA TYR A 132 -5.77 -2.13 -31.28
C TYR A 132 -6.36 -0.95 -30.47
N ALA A 133 -7.08 -0.04 -31.14
CA ALA A 133 -7.76 1.07 -30.48
C ALA A 133 -8.77 0.60 -29.42
N THR A 134 -9.54 -0.45 -29.73
CA THR A 134 -10.54 -1.01 -28.81
C THR A 134 -9.89 -1.67 -27.60
N VAL A 135 -8.84 -2.46 -27.80
CA VAL A 135 -8.05 -3.06 -26.71
C VAL A 135 -7.48 -1.98 -25.80
N MET A 136 -6.89 -0.92 -26.37
CA MET A 136 -6.35 0.21 -25.61
C MET A 136 -7.43 0.87 -24.73
N LEU A 137 -8.62 1.13 -25.28
CA LEU A 137 -9.73 1.71 -24.53
C LEU A 137 -10.24 0.78 -23.42
N LEU A 138 -10.35 -0.52 -23.71
CA LEU A 138 -10.76 -1.53 -22.73
C LEU A 138 -9.76 -1.65 -21.57
N MET A 139 -8.47 -1.80 -21.89
CA MET A 139 -7.41 -1.84 -20.87
C MET A 139 -7.44 -0.60 -20.00
N PHE A 140 -7.55 0.57 -20.62
CA PHE A 140 -7.64 1.83 -19.90
C PHE A 140 -8.85 1.90 -18.98
N ALA A 141 -10.05 1.58 -19.47
CA ALA A 141 -11.28 1.62 -18.69
C ALA A 141 -11.31 0.58 -17.54
N LEU A 142 -10.62 -0.55 -17.71
CA LEU A 142 -10.56 -1.62 -16.71
C LEU A 142 -9.42 -1.43 -15.68
N THR A 143 -8.41 -0.62 -15.99
CA THR A 143 -7.24 -0.36 -15.11
C THR A 143 -7.60 0.10 -13.68
N PRO A 144 -8.70 0.85 -13.43
CA PRO A 144 -9.12 1.17 -12.06
C PRO A 144 -9.66 -0.02 -11.27
N VAL A 145 -10.21 -1.03 -11.93
CA VAL A 145 -10.98 -2.13 -11.32
C VAL A 145 -10.18 -3.44 -11.28
N ALA A 146 -9.29 -3.64 -12.26
CA ALA A 146 -8.48 -4.85 -12.40
C ALA A 146 -6.98 -4.53 -12.55
N ALA A 147 -6.14 -5.32 -11.88
CA ALA A 147 -4.70 -5.31 -12.10
C ALA A 147 -4.38 -6.11 -13.38
N ILE A 148 -3.90 -5.41 -14.41
CA ILE A 148 -3.55 -6.03 -15.69
C ILE A 148 -2.15 -6.62 -15.59
N ASP A 149 -2.01 -7.92 -15.85
CA ASP A 149 -0.71 -8.59 -15.86
C ASP A 149 0.12 -8.18 -17.08
N ALA A 150 1.06 -7.26 -16.86
CA ALA A 150 1.96 -6.75 -17.89
C ALA A 150 3.08 -7.74 -18.28
N SER A 151 3.18 -8.89 -17.64
CA SER A 151 4.19 -9.91 -17.98
C SER A 151 3.81 -10.75 -19.21
N GLN A 152 2.53 -10.76 -19.59
CA GLN A 152 2.03 -11.49 -20.75
C GLN A 152 2.49 -10.84 -22.07
N PRO A 153 2.91 -11.62 -23.08
CA PRO A 153 3.64 -11.10 -24.25
C PRO A 153 2.82 -10.15 -25.13
N VAL A 154 1.53 -10.44 -25.36
CA VAL A 154 0.69 -9.59 -26.22
C VAL A 154 0.29 -8.31 -25.47
N THR A 155 -0.14 -8.45 -24.22
CA THR A 155 -0.44 -7.33 -23.32
C THR A 155 0.75 -6.39 -23.15
N ALA A 156 1.96 -6.93 -22.92
CA ALA A 156 3.18 -6.14 -22.79
C ALA A 156 3.47 -5.31 -24.04
N THR A 157 3.21 -5.87 -25.23
CA THR A 157 3.43 -5.17 -26.51
C THR A 157 2.45 -4.00 -26.65
N VAL A 158 1.17 -4.23 -26.39
CA VAL A 158 0.13 -3.18 -26.45
C VAL A 158 0.41 -2.06 -25.44
N MET A 159 0.82 -2.42 -24.23
CA MET A 159 1.20 -1.44 -23.21
C MET A 159 2.37 -0.57 -23.68
N LYS A 160 3.44 -1.16 -24.21
CA LYS A 160 4.62 -0.41 -24.69
C LYS A 160 4.27 0.61 -25.79
N THR A 161 3.25 0.33 -26.59
CA THR A 161 2.81 1.21 -27.69
C THR A 161 1.67 2.15 -27.30
N SER A 162 1.24 2.17 -26.03
CA SER A 162 0.16 3.04 -25.55
C SER A 162 0.48 4.53 -25.79
N ASN A 163 -0.54 5.29 -26.18
CA ASN A 163 -0.45 6.74 -26.38
C ASN A 163 -0.59 7.49 -25.03
N PRO A 164 0.05 8.66 -24.83
CA PRO A 164 -0.09 9.52 -23.64
C PRO A 164 -1.50 9.75 -23.07
N VAL A 165 -2.55 9.86 -23.89
CA VAL A 165 -3.92 10.10 -23.38
C VAL A 165 -4.57 8.85 -22.80
N PHE A 166 -4.24 7.69 -23.34
CA PHE A 166 -4.63 6.39 -22.79
C PHE A 166 -3.37 5.64 -22.35
N ALA A 167 -2.48 6.30 -21.60
CA ALA A 167 -1.15 5.74 -21.30
C ALA A 167 -1.23 4.72 -20.17
N VAL A 168 -1.79 3.55 -20.51
CA VAL A 168 -1.80 2.38 -19.64
C VAL A 168 -0.37 2.02 -19.23
N SER A 169 0.64 2.21 -20.10
CA SER A 169 2.04 1.97 -19.72
C SER A 169 2.53 2.85 -18.58
N PHE A 170 2.23 4.16 -18.58
CA PHE A 170 2.74 5.06 -17.56
C PHE A 170 1.97 4.91 -16.24
N LEU A 171 0.65 4.70 -16.29
CA LEU A 171 -0.13 4.35 -15.11
C LEU A 171 0.30 3.01 -14.51
N ASN A 172 0.59 2.02 -15.34
CA ASN A 172 1.09 0.75 -14.85
C ASN A 172 2.53 0.87 -14.35
N ASP A 173 3.36 1.72 -14.94
CA ASP A 173 4.68 2.05 -14.37
C ASP A 173 4.52 2.65 -12.97
N MET A 174 3.62 3.62 -12.79
CA MET A 174 3.27 4.17 -11.47
C MET A 174 2.86 3.08 -10.48
N LYS A 175 1.88 2.24 -10.85
CA LYS A 175 1.40 1.16 -9.98
C LYS A 175 2.48 0.10 -9.70
N ASN A 176 3.32 -0.21 -10.67
CA ASN A 176 4.44 -1.13 -10.49
C ASN A 176 5.47 -0.57 -9.51
N LYS A 177 5.70 0.75 -9.53
CA LYS A 177 6.59 1.41 -8.56
C LYS A 177 6.05 1.32 -7.14
N GLU A 178 4.74 1.45 -6.95
CA GLU A 178 4.10 1.24 -5.64
C GLU A 178 4.36 -0.16 -5.13
N GLN A 179 4.17 -1.18 -5.99
CA GLN A 179 4.44 -2.57 -5.62
C GLN A 179 5.92 -2.81 -5.35
N GLU A 180 6.82 -2.32 -6.20
CA GLU A 180 8.27 -2.41 -5.99
C GLU A 180 8.66 -1.78 -4.64
N TYR A 181 8.10 -0.61 -4.31
CA TYR A 181 8.33 0.06 -3.03
C TYR A 181 7.84 -0.76 -1.85
N ALA A 182 6.61 -1.26 -1.90
CA ALA A 182 6.04 -2.08 -0.83
C ALA A 182 6.85 -3.37 -0.62
N ASP A 183 7.22 -4.06 -1.70
CA ASP A 183 8.04 -5.27 -1.66
C ASP A 183 9.42 -4.99 -1.05
N TYR A 184 10.08 -3.91 -1.48
CA TYR A 184 11.41 -3.57 -0.98
C TYR A 184 11.39 -3.05 0.46
N ARG A 185 10.40 -2.23 0.84
CA ARG A 185 10.21 -1.76 2.22
C ARG A 185 10.02 -2.96 3.15
N ALA A 186 9.07 -3.84 2.83
CA ALA A 186 8.80 -5.04 3.64
C ALA A 186 10.01 -5.98 3.74
N ALA A 187 10.79 -6.13 2.66
CA ALA A 187 12.01 -6.94 2.68
C ALA A 187 13.10 -6.31 3.57
N LEU A 188 13.30 -5.00 3.46
CA LEU A 188 14.29 -4.27 4.25
C LEU A 188 13.91 -4.18 5.74
N GLU A 189 12.63 -4.04 6.07
CA GLU A 189 12.12 -4.05 7.47
C GLU A 189 12.27 -5.42 8.12
N ARG A 190 12.13 -6.52 7.36
CA ARG A 190 12.44 -7.88 7.87
C ARG A 190 13.92 -8.06 8.12
N LEU A 191 14.74 -7.61 7.16
CA LEU A 191 16.19 -7.66 7.27
C LEU A 191 16.68 -6.84 8.47
N SER A 192 16.16 -5.64 8.68
CA SER A 192 16.56 -4.77 9.79
C SER A 192 16.02 -5.20 11.16
N GLY A 193 15.17 -6.22 11.22
CA GLY A 193 14.49 -6.64 12.45
C GLY A 193 13.32 -5.74 12.86
N ALA A 194 12.97 -4.71 12.10
CA ALA A 194 11.89 -3.77 12.45
C ALA A 194 10.52 -4.48 12.55
N LYS A 195 10.25 -5.46 11.68
CA LYS A 195 9.02 -6.26 11.77
C LYS A 195 8.98 -7.15 13.00
N ALA A 196 10.11 -7.76 13.35
CA ALA A 196 10.23 -8.58 14.54
C ALA A 196 10.11 -7.73 15.81
N ALA A 197 10.66 -6.52 15.80
CA ALA A 197 10.55 -5.56 16.89
C ALA A 197 9.10 -5.12 17.12
N ALA A 198 8.38 -4.77 16.05
CA ALA A 198 6.96 -4.41 16.16
C ALA A 198 6.09 -5.59 16.64
N ALA A 199 6.38 -6.81 16.16
CA ALA A 199 5.68 -8.01 16.63
C ALA A 199 5.98 -8.31 18.10
N PHE A 200 7.22 -8.09 18.54
CA PHE A 200 7.65 -8.24 19.93
C PHE A 200 7.00 -7.20 20.84
N GLU A 201 7.04 -5.91 20.47
CA GLU A 201 6.41 -4.81 21.22
C GLU A 201 4.89 -5.02 21.39
N GLU A 202 4.20 -5.45 20.34
CA GLU A 202 2.76 -5.77 20.43
C GLU A 202 2.49 -6.97 21.37
N LEU A 203 3.40 -7.94 21.44
CA LEU A 203 3.27 -9.08 22.35
C LEU A 203 3.58 -8.68 23.79
N THR A 204 4.63 -7.90 24.03
CA THR A 204 4.99 -7.43 25.37
C THR A 204 3.92 -6.51 25.95
N GLU A 205 3.35 -5.59 25.16
CA GLU A 205 2.20 -4.78 25.59
C GLU A 205 1.02 -5.65 26.03
N ARG A 206 0.77 -6.77 25.34
CA ARG A 206 -0.27 -7.73 25.72
C ARG A 206 0.09 -8.48 27.00
N LEU A 207 1.34 -8.91 27.15
CA LEU A 207 1.82 -9.59 28.36
C LEU A 207 1.75 -8.69 29.59
N ASP A 208 2.07 -7.41 29.45
CA ASP A 208 1.89 -6.39 30.49
C ASP A 208 0.42 -6.22 30.85
N GLY A 209 -0.46 -6.24 29.83
CA GLY A 209 -1.90 -6.29 30.02
C GLY A 209 -2.35 -7.50 30.86
N VAL A 210 -1.80 -8.69 30.59
CA VAL A 210 -2.08 -9.90 31.38
C VAL A 210 -1.53 -9.78 32.81
N ALA A 211 -0.34 -9.20 32.99
CA ALA A 211 0.24 -8.95 34.31
C ALA A 211 -0.65 -8.01 35.15
N ALA A 212 -1.16 -6.94 34.53
CA ALA A 212 -2.10 -6.02 35.14
C ALA A 212 -3.43 -6.70 35.47
N GLU A 213 -3.92 -7.59 34.61
CA GLU A 213 -5.10 -8.41 34.87
C GLU A 213 -4.90 -9.39 36.02
N ASN A 214 -3.73 -10.02 36.15
CA ASN A 214 -3.38 -10.87 37.28
C ASN A 214 -3.43 -10.09 38.60
N ALA A 215 -2.86 -8.88 38.63
CA ALA A 215 -2.91 -8.00 39.79
C ALA A 215 -4.34 -7.50 40.09
N ARG A 216 -5.12 -7.14 39.07
CA ARG A 216 -6.53 -6.76 39.23
C ARG A 216 -7.36 -7.91 39.78
N PHE A 217 -7.13 -9.14 39.30
CA PHE A 217 -7.82 -10.33 39.82
C PHE A 217 -7.54 -10.51 41.31
N ALA A 218 -6.27 -10.39 41.73
CA ALA A 218 -5.86 -10.51 43.13
C ALA A 218 -6.56 -9.49 44.05
N ASN A 219 -6.75 -8.26 43.58
CA ASN A 219 -7.29 -7.17 44.39
C ASN A 219 -8.82 -7.06 44.35
N ASP A 220 -9.44 -7.28 43.18
CA ASP A 220 -10.84 -6.91 42.95
C ASP A 220 -11.80 -8.10 42.84
N VAL A 221 -11.27 -9.29 42.54
CA VAL A 221 -12.06 -10.51 42.29
C VAL A 221 -11.83 -11.51 43.41
N TYR A 222 -10.58 -11.86 43.68
CA TYR A 222 -10.21 -12.88 44.66
C TYR A 222 -10.80 -12.65 46.07
N PRO A 223 -10.82 -11.43 46.63
CA PRO A 223 -11.38 -11.21 47.98
C PRO A 223 -12.90 -11.43 48.07
N GLY A 224 -13.60 -11.30 46.95
CA GLY A 224 -15.06 -11.47 46.86
C GLY A 224 -15.51 -12.89 46.54
N LEU A 225 -14.58 -13.82 46.30
CA LEU A 225 -14.89 -15.22 46.07
C LEU A 225 -15.36 -15.90 47.36
N ASN A 226 -16.28 -16.86 47.23
CA ASN A 226 -16.71 -17.70 48.34
C ASN A 226 -15.60 -18.67 48.79
N ASP A 227 -15.77 -19.28 49.97
CA ASP A 227 -14.75 -20.13 50.58
C ASP A 227 -14.32 -21.31 49.69
N ALA A 228 -15.28 -21.96 49.02
CA ALA A 228 -15.01 -23.11 48.16
C ALA A 228 -14.21 -22.71 46.90
N SER A 229 -14.56 -21.57 46.29
CA SER A 229 -13.82 -21.01 45.15
C SER A 229 -12.40 -20.60 45.53
N ARG A 230 -12.22 -19.99 46.71
CA ARG A 230 -10.90 -19.59 47.21
C ARG A 230 -10.02 -20.79 47.54
N GLU A 231 -10.58 -21.81 48.17
CA GLU A 231 -9.86 -23.06 48.46
C GLU A 231 -9.41 -23.74 47.17
N LEU A 232 -10.30 -23.85 46.18
CA LEU A 232 -9.97 -24.42 44.88
C LEU A 232 -8.84 -23.65 44.18
N LEU A 233 -8.91 -22.32 44.16
CA LEU A 233 -7.88 -21.50 43.51
C LEU A 233 -6.54 -21.58 44.26
N SER A 234 -6.58 -21.53 45.60
CA SER A 234 -5.39 -21.56 46.46
C SER A 234 -4.62 -22.89 46.34
N ALA A 235 -5.31 -23.99 46.03
CA ALA A 235 -4.68 -25.29 45.80
C ALA A 235 -3.76 -25.32 44.56
N HIS A 236 -3.93 -24.36 43.65
CA HIS A 236 -3.17 -24.24 42.40
C HIS A 236 -2.38 -22.93 42.29
N LEU A 237 -2.42 -22.08 43.32
CA LEU A 237 -1.75 -20.79 43.34
C LEU A 237 -0.28 -20.96 43.73
N ASP A 238 0.62 -20.58 42.83
CA ASP A 238 2.06 -20.49 43.10
C ASP A 238 2.53 -19.04 42.93
N GLY A 239 3.30 -18.53 43.91
CA GLY A 239 3.92 -17.20 43.83
C GLY A 239 2.98 -16.00 43.58
N GLY A 240 1.66 -16.13 43.82
CA GLY A 240 0.68 -15.07 43.51
C GLY A 240 0.26 -14.99 42.04
N ASP A 241 0.45 -16.07 41.28
CA ASP A 241 0.03 -16.17 39.88
C ASP A 241 -1.40 -16.72 39.75
N TYR A 242 -2.36 -15.82 39.86
CA TYR A 242 -3.78 -16.14 39.72
C TYR A 242 -4.12 -16.58 38.30
N VAL A 243 -3.50 -15.98 37.28
CA VAL A 243 -3.71 -16.36 35.88
C VAL A 243 -3.32 -17.81 35.64
N ALA A 244 -2.13 -18.24 36.09
CA ALA A 244 -1.70 -19.63 36.01
C ALA A 244 -2.63 -20.58 36.77
N ALA A 245 -3.05 -20.20 37.98
CA ALA A 245 -3.98 -21.00 38.78
C ALA A 245 -5.34 -21.17 38.08
N LEU A 246 -5.87 -20.12 37.46
CA LEU A 246 -7.14 -20.14 36.72
C LEU A 246 -7.09 -21.00 35.46
N LEU A 247 -5.93 -21.05 34.79
CA LEU A 247 -5.68 -21.85 33.59
C LEU A 247 -5.33 -23.32 33.87
N THR A 248 -5.23 -23.70 35.15
CA THR A 248 -4.93 -25.09 35.51
C THR A 248 -6.08 -26.02 35.11
N ALA A 249 -5.77 -27.07 34.36
CA ALA A 249 -6.73 -28.10 33.98
C ALA A 249 -6.94 -29.11 35.11
N THR A 250 -8.20 -29.47 35.35
CA THR A 250 -8.65 -30.51 36.29
C THR A 250 -9.53 -31.53 35.57
N ASP A 251 -9.88 -32.62 36.24
CA ASP A 251 -10.79 -33.66 35.70
C ASP A 251 -12.17 -33.11 35.28
N GLN A 252 -12.56 -31.94 35.80
CA GLN A 252 -13.85 -31.28 35.53
C GLN A 252 -13.71 -30.03 34.63
N GLY A 253 -12.58 -29.86 33.95
CA GLY A 253 -12.27 -28.68 33.13
C GLY A 253 -11.32 -27.71 33.84
N LEU A 254 -11.27 -26.46 33.37
CA LEU A 254 -10.37 -25.45 33.93
C LEU A 254 -10.83 -24.97 35.30
N VAL A 255 -9.90 -24.62 36.19
CA VAL A 255 -10.20 -24.04 37.50
C VAL A 255 -11.14 -22.83 37.38
N LEU A 256 -10.92 -21.95 36.40
CA LEU A 256 -11.80 -20.81 36.13
C LEU A 256 -13.27 -21.23 35.88
N ASP A 257 -13.51 -22.25 35.06
CA ASP A 257 -14.86 -22.70 34.73
C ASP A 257 -15.58 -23.28 35.98
N ARG A 258 -14.83 -23.94 36.86
CA ARG A 258 -15.36 -24.47 38.12
C ARG A 258 -15.68 -23.35 39.11
N ILE A 259 -14.81 -22.35 39.24
CA ILE A 259 -15.08 -21.17 40.07
C ILE A 259 -16.34 -20.44 39.58
N ILE A 260 -16.50 -20.28 38.27
CA ILE A 260 -17.72 -19.68 37.69
C ILE A 260 -18.98 -20.47 38.07
N ALA A 261 -18.91 -21.81 38.08
CA ALA A 261 -20.04 -22.65 38.49
C ALA A 261 -20.35 -22.53 40.00
N LEU A 262 -19.32 -22.42 40.84
CA LEU A 262 -19.47 -22.23 42.29
C LEU A 262 -19.98 -20.83 42.66
N GLU A 263 -19.74 -19.84 41.80
CA GLU A 263 -20.15 -18.43 41.99
C GLU A 263 -21.43 -18.09 41.22
N ALA A 264 -22.23 -19.06 40.78
CA ALA A 264 -23.39 -18.84 39.91
C ALA A 264 -24.44 -17.85 40.46
N GLU A 265 -24.52 -17.69 41.78
CA GLU A 265 -25.45 -16.76 42.46
C GLU A 265 -24.73 -15.56 43.11
N SER A 266 -23.43 -15.39 42.84
CA SER A 266 -22.57 -14.38 43.46
C SER A 266 -22.49 -13.08 42.66
N GLU A 267 -22.33 -11.96 43.35
CA GLU A 267 -22.12 -10.64 42.72
C GLU A 267 -20.82 -10.57 41.89
N VAL A 268 -19.86 -11.46 42.17
CA VAL A 268 -18.57 -11.54 41.48
C VAL A 268 -18.67 -12.28 40.13
N LEU A 269 -19.78 -12.97 39.85
CA LEU A 269 -19.96 -13.75 38.62
C LEU A 269 -19.72 -12.92 37.35
N SER A 270 -20.21 -11.69 37.32
CA SER A 270 -20.03 -10.79 36.17
C SER A 270 -18.56 -10.51 35.87
N LYS A 271 -17.74 -10.31 36.91
CA LYS A 271 -16.28 -10.11 36.78
C LYS A 271 -15.58 -11.39 36.32
N LEU A 272 -16.00 -12.55 36.82
CA LEU A 272 -15.44 -13.85 36.40
C LEU A 272 -15.78 -14.17 34.94
N GLN A 273 -16.98 -13.80 34.48
CA GLN A 273 -17.35 -13.91 33.07
C GLN A 273 -16.52 -12.96 32.19
N GLU A 274 -16.24 -11.73 32.64
CA GLU A 274 -15.32 -10.81 31.96
C GLU A 274 -13.92 -11.44 31.82
N VAL A 275 -13.36 -11.99 32.91
CA VAL A 275 -12.09 -12.71 32.91
C VAL A 275 -12.11 -13.86 31.91
N ARG A 276 -13.17 -14.68 31.93
CA ARG A 276 -13.34 -15.78 30.96
C ARG A 276 -13.36 -15.26 29.53
N THR A 277 -14.00 -14.13 29.25
CA THR A 277 -14.05 -13.58 27.89
C THR A 277 -12.73 -13.04 27.38
N LYS A 278 -11.88 -12.54 28.28
CA LYS A 278 -10.58 -11.95 27.98
C LYS A 278 -9.46 -12.97 27.80
N ARG A 279 -9.62 -14.15 28.39
CA ARG A 279 -8.70 -15.28 28.18
C ARG A 279 -8.52 -15.56 26.68
N ASP A 280 -7.29 -15.47 26.23
CA ASP A 280 -6.82 -15.82 24.89
C ASP A 280 -5.42 -16.46 24.96
N GLY A 281 -4.75 -16.63 23.80
CA GLY A 281 -3.42 -17.23 23.75
C GLY A 281 -2.31 -16.42 24.43
N HIS A 282 -2.50 -15.13 24.71
CA HIS A 282 -1.49 -14.34 25.43
C HIS A 282 -1.43 -14.71 26.91
N TRP A 283 -2.56 -15.15 27.49
CA TRP A 283 -2.58 -15.68 28.86
C TRP A 283 -1.76 -16.97 28.96
N ASP A 284 -1.89 -17.87 27.97
CA ASP A 284 -1.12 -19.11 27.93
C ASP A 284 0.39 -18.83 27.72
N LEU A 285 0.73 -17.85 26.88
CA LEU A 285 2.11 -17.40 26.69
C LEU A 285 2.72 -16.80 27.97
N TYR A 286 1.96 -15.95 28.68
CA TYR A 286 2.36 -15.38 29.96
C TYR A 286 2.73 -16.47 30.97
N VAL A 287 1.86 -17.47 31.13
CA VAL A 287 2.10 -18.59 32.06
C VAL A 287 3.31 -19.42 31.64
N LEU A 288 3.47 -19.68 30.34
CA LEU A 288 4.62 -20.40 29.81
C LEU A 288 5.93 -19.69 30.16
N LEU A 289 6.04 -18.39 29.86
CA LEU A 289 7.24 -17.60 30.10
C LEU A 289 7.59 -17.50 31.59
N ARG A 290 6.59 -17.32 32.46
CA ARG A 290 6.82 -17.30 33.91
C ARG A 290 7.33 -18.62 34.45
N LYS A 291 6.80 -19.74 33.95
CA LYS A 291 7.23 -21.09 34.33
C LYS A 291 8.69 -21.35 33.94
N GLU A 292 9.12 -20.81 32.81
CA GLU A 292 10.50 -20.91 32.32
C GLU A 292 11.45 -19.90 33.00
N GLY A 293 10.91 -18.95 33.77
CA GLY A 293 11.70 -17.87 34.37
C GLY A 293 12.26 -16.89 33.34
N ALA A 294 11.60 -16.79 32.17
CA ALA A 294 11.98 -15.89 31.10
C ALA A 294 11.67 -14.44 31.45
N ASP A 295 12.56 -13.53 31.08
CA ASP A 295 12.30 -12.09 31.09
C ASP A 295 11.38 -11.74 29.92
N PHE A 296 10.31 -10.99 30.17
CA PHE A 296 9.37 -10.58 29.12
C PHE A 296 9.98 -9.53 28.20
N GLU A 297 11.00 -8.82 28.66
CA GLU A 297 11.76 -7.86 27.86
C GLU A 297 12.87 -8.52 27.01
N ASP A 298 13.15 -9.82 27.23
CA ASP A 298 14.13 -10.54 26.41
C ASP A 298 13.47 -11.06 25.12
N PHE A 299 13.77 -10.36 24.02
CA PHE A 299 13.33 -10.74 22.68
C PHE A 299 13.54 -12.22 22.35
N PHE A 300 14.73 -12.77 22.62
CA PHE A 300 15.05 -14.15 22.23
C PHE A 300 14.27 -15.16 23.06
N ALA A 301 14.07 -14.88 24.35
CA ALA A 301 13.27 -15.74 25.22
C ALA A 301 11.81 -15.76 24.75
N VAL A 302 11.21 -14.59 24.52
CA VAL A 302 9.81 -14.49 24.06
C VAL A 302 9.63 -15.08 22.67
N ALA A 303 10.49 -14.74 21.72
CA ALA A 303 10.39 -15.24 20.36
C ALA A 303 10.57 -16.77 20.30
N THR A 304 11.49 -17.34 21.08
CA THR A 304 11.67 -18.80 21.15
C THR A 304 10.44 -19.49 21.75
N ALA A 305 9.89 -18.95 22.84
CA ALA A 305 8.71 -19.51 23.48
C ALA A 305 7.48 -19.47 22.56
N VAL A 306 7.27 -18.35 21.86
CA VAL A 306 6.18 -18.20 20.88
C VAL A 306 6.33 -19.21 19.75
N THR A 307 7.48 -19.24 19.10
CA THR A 307 7.72 -20.07 17.90
C THR A 307 7.67 -21.57 18.19
N ALA A 308 8.18 -22.00 19.34
CA ALA A 308 8.10 -23.40 19.77
C ALA A 308 6.67 -23.85 20.11
N ASN A 309 5.75 -22.92 20.41
CA ASN A 309 4.41 -23.21 20.90
C ASN A 309 3.29 -22.59 20.05
N THR A 310 3.60 -22.12 18.83
CA THR A 310 2.68 -21.32 18.01
C THR A 310 1.29 -21.94 17.87
N GLU A 311 1.20 -23.22 17.48
CA GLU A 311 -0.09 -23.91 17.29
C GLU A 311 -0.88 -24.06 18.59
N HIS A 312 -0.19 -24.29 19.71
CA HIS A 312 -0.84 -24.43 21.01
C HIS A 312 -1.42 -23.09 21.48
N LEU A 313 -0.62 -22.02 21.42
CA LEU A 313 -1.03 -20.66 21.79
C LEU A 313 -2.15 -20.15 20.86
N ALA A 314 -2.04 -20.44 19.56
CA ALA A 314 -3.04 -20.06 18.57
C ALA A 314 -4.41 -20.73 18.80
N ALA A 315 -4.45 -21.92 19.40
CA ALA A 315 -5.69 -22.66 19.66
C ALA A 315 -6.59 -21.99 20.71
N SER A 316 -6.03 -21.11 21.55
CA SER A 316 -6.76 -20.38 22.59
C SER A 316 -7.45 -19.10 22.10
N PHE A 317 -7.18 -18.66 20.87
CA PHE A 317 -7.88 -17.53 20.28
C PHE A 317 -9.26 -17.94 19.74
N ARG A 318 -10.29 -17.16 20.11
CA ARG A 318 -11.70 -17.45 19.75
C ARG A 318 -12.05 -17.05 18.33
N THR A 319 -11.45 -15.97 17.84
CA THR A 319 -11.76 -15.43 16.52
C THR A 319 -10.68 -15.80 15.51
N ILE A 320 -11.08 -16.05 14.27
CA ILE A 320 -10.16 -16.29 13.15
C ILE A 320 -9.24 -15.08 12.95
N LYS A 321 -9.74 -13.86 13.19
CA LYS A 321 -8.98 -12.62 13.05
C LYS A 321 -7.82 -12.57 14.03
N ASP A 322 -8.06 -12.82 15.32
CA ASP A 322 -7.03 -12.75 16.35
C ASP A 322 -6.01 -13.87 16.17
N ARG A 323 -6.50 -15.08 15.85
CA ARG A 323 -5.65 -16.23 15.52
C ARG A 323 -4.72 -15.92 14.33
N THR A 324 -5.25 -15.35 13.25
CA THR A 324 -4.44 -14.98 12.07
C THR A 324 -3.44 -13.89 12.41
N GLY A 325 -3.84 -12.91 13.23
CA GLY A 325 -2.94 -11.86 13.73
C GLY A 325 -1.78 -12.43 14.56
N PHE A 326 -2.06 -13.41 15.42
CA PHE A 326 -1.04 -14.10 16.20
C PHE A 326 -0.07 -14.90 15.31
N PHE A 327 -0.58 -15.69 14.35
CA PHE A 327 0.27 -16.41 13.39
C PHE A 327 1.19 -15.46 12.63
N ASN A 328 0.66 -14.34 12.12
CA ASN A 328 1.48 -13.38 11.38
C ASN A 328 2.63 -12.82 12.25
N ARG A 329 2.40 -12.57 13.54
CA ARG A 329 3.45 -12.10 14.47
C ARG A 329 4.46 -13.20 14.74
N ALA A 330 4.00 -14.42 15.03
CA ALA A 330 4.86 -15.58 15.25
C ALA A 330 5.75 -15.86 14.02
N ASP A 331 5.20 -15.76 12.81
CA ASP A 331 5.94 -15.93 11.55
C ASP A 331 7.06 -14.89 11.39
N GLU A 332 6.82 -13.62 11.76
CA GLU A 332 7.85 -12.57 11.68
C GLU A 332 8.96 -12.76 12.73
N LEU A 333 8.62 -13.30 13.92
CA LEU A 333 9.59 -13.66 14.96
C LEU A 333 10.43 -14.89 14.55
N GLU A 334 9.78 -15.96 14.09
CA GLU A 334 10.42 -17.19 13.59
C GLU A 334 11.39 -16.87 12.46
N PHE A 335 10.91 -16.12 11.46
CA PHE A 335 11.73 -15.72 10.33
C PHE A 335 12.98 -14.96 10.78
N PHE A 336 12.85 -14.04 11.73
CA PHE A 336 14.01 -13.29 12.22
C PHE A 336 14.96 -14.18 13.02
N LEU A 337 14.46 -15.03 13.94
CA LEU A 337 15.27 -15.97 14.72
C LEU A 337 16.11 -16.90 13.82
N ASP A 338 15.47 -17.50 12.82
CA ASP A 338 16.13 -18.44 11.90
C ASP A 338 17.24 -17.80 11.07
N ASN A 339 17.17 -16.49 10.84
CA ASN A 339 18.10 -15.77 9.99
C ASN A 339 19.05 -14.83 10.76
N TYR A 340 18.83 -14.60 12.06
CA TYR A 340 19.55 -13.63 12.88
C TYR A 340 21.07 -13.81 12.80
N GLN A 341 21.57 -15.04 12.96
CA GLN A 341 23.01 -15.32 12.91
C GLN A 341 23.62 -14.94 11.56
N ASN A 342 22.90 -15.18 10.46
CA ASN A 342 23.37 -14.83 9.12
C ASN A 342 23.38 -13.31 8.89
N TYR A 343 22.36 -12.60 9.38
CA TYR A 343 22.30 -11.14 9.31
C TYR A 343 23.37 -10.49 10.17
N GLN A 344 23.51 -10.92 11.42
CA GLN A 344 24.53 -10.46 12.36
C GLN A 344 25.95 -10.69 11.81
N ALA A 345 26.24 -11.86 11.22
CA ALA A 345 27.55 -12.16 10.65
C ALA A 345 27.94 -11.26 9.45
N ALA A 346 26.97 -10.59 8.82
CA ALA A 346 27.22 -9.64 7.75
C ALA A 346 27.49 -8.21 8.26
N LEU A 347 27.22 -7.91 9.53
CA LEU A 347 27.60 -6.65 10.18
C LEU A 347 29.11 -6.57 10.42
N THR A 348 29.63 -5.35 10.54
CA THR A 348 31.04 -5.12 10.90
C THR A 348 31.27 -5.14 12.40
N ASP A 349 30.27 -4.71 13.16
CA ASP A 349 30.15 -4.89 14.60
C ASP A 349 29.49 -6.25 14.91
N THR A 350 29.68 -6.70 16.15
CA THR A 350 29.13 -7.98 16.64
C THR A 350 28.17 -7.68 17.78
N PRO A 351 26.91 -7.28 17.47
CA PRO A 351 25.95 -6.90 18.49
C PRO A 351 25.64 -8.08 19.41
N ALA A 352 25.59 -7.88 20.72
CA ALA A 352 25.39 -8.95 21.70
C ALA A 352 23.93 -9.41 21.81
N GLY A 353 22.97 -8.60 21.36
CA GLY A 353 21.54 -8.85 21.47
C GLY A 353 20.71 -8.25 20.34
N PHE A 354 19.38 -8.30 20.49
CA PHE A 354 18.43 -7.80 19.50
C PHE A 354 18.45 -6.27 19.39
N ASP A 355 18.43 -5.56 20.52
CA ASP A 355 18.45 -4.09 20.53
C ASP A 355 19.74 -3.52 19.92
N GLU A 356 20.88 -4.09 20.30
CA GLU A 356 22.18 -3.73 19.71
C GLU A 356 22.21 -4.02 18.20
N TYR A 357 21.55 -5.09 17.75
CA TYR A 357 21.43 -5.39 16.33
C TYR A 357 20.61 -4.33 15.59
N ILE A 358 19.44 -3.95 16.13
CA ILE A 358 18.60 -2.89 15.54
C ILE A 358 19.37 -1.58 15.45
N GLU A 359 20.11 -1.22 16.50
CA GLU A 359 20.93 -0.01 16.52
C GLU A 359 22.05 -0.07 15.47
N SER A 360 22.80 -1.18 15.43
CA SER A 360 23.88 -1.41 14.47
C SER A 360 23.37 -1.36 13.03
N PHE A 361 22.22 -1.97 12.75
CA PHE A 361 21.60 -1.93 11.44
C PHE A 361 21.10 -0.53 11.07
N SER A 362 20.51 0.20 12.04
CA SER A 362 20.04 1.57 11.82
C SER A 362 21.18 2.51 11.42
N ARG A 363 22.39 2.31 11.95
CA ARG A 363 23.59 3.05 11.53
C ARG A 363 23.96 2.79 10.07
N LEU A 364 23.69 1.60 9.51
CA LEU A 364 23.91 1.34 8.09
C LEU A 364 23.03 2.22 7.21
N TYR A 365 21.82 2.59 7.64
CA TYR A 365 20.97 3.48 6.87
C TYR A 365 21.52 4.91 6.79
N ALA A 366 22.38 5.31 7.72
CA ALA A 366 23.04 6.62 7.71
C ALA A 366 24.20 6.70 6.71
N ASP A 367 24.86 5.57 6.40
CA ASP A 367 25.93 5.49 5.39
C ASP A 367 25.61 4.45 4.30
N TYR A 368 25.28 4.97 3.12
CA TYR A 368 24.92 4.15 1.97
C TYR A 368 26.05 3.21 1.50
N ASP A 369 27.32 3.58 1.70
CA ASP A 369 28.45 2.72 1.35
C ASP A 369 28.57 1.54 2.32
N ASP A 370 28.33 1.76 3.61
CA ASP A 370 28.31 0.69 4.60
C ASP A 370 27.14 -0.26 4.40
N LEU A 371 25.95 0.26 4.06
CA LEU A 371 24.80 -0.57 3.68
C LEU A 371 25.08 -1.41 2.43
N CYS A 372 25.76 -0.83 1.43
CA CYS A 372 26.18 -1.58 0.24
C CYS A 372 27.21 -2.66 0.59
N ALA A 373 28.18 -2.35 1.46
CA ALA A 373 29.18 -3.33 1.91
C ALA A 373 28.52 -4.48 2.69
N TYR A 374 27.56 -4.17 3.57
CA TYR A 374 26.72 -5.15 4.25
C TYR A 374 25.97 -6.03 3.24
N ALA A 375 25.29 -5.41 2.26
CA ALA A 375 24.55 -6.12 1.23
C ALA A 375 25.45 -7.08 0.42
N GLU A 376 26.66 -6.66 0.06
CA GLU A 376 27.64 -7.52 -0.62
C GLU A 376 28.08 -8.70 0.25
N ARG A 377 28.36 -8.48 1.54
CA ARG A 377 28.74 -9.56 2.47
C ARG A 377 27.63 -10.57 2.65
N LEU A 378 26.40 -10.08 2.90
CA LEU A 378 25.24 -10.94 3.08
C LEU A 378 24.97 -11.78 1.82
N LEU A 379 24.87 -11.15 0.64
CA LEU A 379 24.55 -11.82 -0.62
C LEU A 379 25.55 -12.90 -1.06
N ARG A 380 26.80 -12.89 -0.57
CA ARG A 380 27.79 -13.94 -0.88
C ARG A 380 27.41 -15.30 -0.31
N ASN A 381 26.78 -15.30 0.86
CA ASN A 381 26.43 -16.51 1.60
C ASN A 381 24.91 -16.71 1.71
N PHE A 382 24.12 -15.83 1.09
CA PHE A 382 22.67 -15.82 1.22
C PHE A 382 21.98 -16.86 0.33
N SER A 383 21.21 -17.76 0.93
CA SER A 383 20.34 -18.69 0.22
C SER A 383 18.97 -18.07 -0.03
N ALA A 384 18.54 -17.99 -1.29
CA ALA A 384 17.20 -17.55 -1.66
C ALA A 384 16.22 -18.73 -1.75
N ALA A 385 16.24 -19.62 -0.75
CA ALA A 385 15.47 -20.87 -0.77
C ALA A 385 13.95 -20.64 -0.68
N ASP A 386 13.52 -19.63 0.08
CA ASP A 386 12.11 -19.23 0.21
C ASP A 386 11.81 -17.86 -0.45
N THR A 387 10.52 -17.51 -0.50
CA THR A 387 10.01 -16.30 -1.17
C THR A 387 10.42 -15.01 -0.46
N VAL A 388 10.60 -15.04 0.87
CA VAL A 388 10.98 -13.87 1.67
C VAL A 388 12.46 -13.57 1.47
N ASN A 389 13.32 -14.57 1.60
CA ASN A 389 14.75 -14.48 1.31
C ASN A 389 14.99 -14.11 -0.17
N ALA A 390 14.20 -14.63 -1.11
CA ALA A 390 14.27 -14.18 -2.50
C ALA A 390 13.93 -12.68 -2.67
N SER A 391 13.01 -12.15 -1.86
CA SER A 391 12.62 -10.73 -1.86
C SER A 391 13.69 -9.83 -1.24
N ILE A 392 14.29 -10.25 -0.12
CA ILE A 392 15.46 -9.58 0.49
C ILE A 392 16.62 -9.53 -0.52
N ALA A 393 16.96 -10.66 -1.12
CA ALA A 393 18.02 -10.72 -2.11
C ALA A 393 17.73 -9.82 -3.33
N ARG A 394 16.45 -9.71 -3.75
CA ARG A 394 16.03 -8.79 -4.82
C ARG A 394 16.25 -7.33 -4.44
N ALA A 395 15.84 -6.94 -3.22
CA ALA A 395 16.02 -5.58 -2.71
C ALA A 395 17.51 -5.20 -2.63
N LEU A 396 18.35 -6.08 -2.06
CA LEU A 396 19.80 -5.86 -1.94
C LEU A 396 20.52 -5.82 -3.29
N ARG A 397 20.16 -6.70 -4.24
CA ARG A 397 20.72 -6.62 -5.60
C ARG A 397 20.32 -5.32 -6.29
N ARG A 398 19.10 -4.83 -6.04
CA ARG A 398 18.62 -3.55 -6.57
C ARG A 398 19.37 -2.37 -5.96
N LEU A 399 19.60 -2.39 -4.64
CA LEU A 399 20.46 -1.45 -3.91
C LEU A 399 21.84 -1.35 -4.57
N LEU A 400 22.55 -2.48 -4.71
CA LEU A 400 23.89 -2.52 -5.30
C LEU A 400 23.92 -2.00 -6.74
N LYS A 401 22.90 -2.34 -7.54
CA LYS A 401 22.77 -1.84 -8.92
C LYS A 401 22.56 -0.32 -8.99
N CYS A 402 21.99 0.27 -7.95
CA CYS A 402 21.64 1.70 -7.89
C CYS A 402 22.64 2.52 -7.05
N ARG A 403 23.73 1.93 -6.56
CA ARG A 403 24.67 2.51 -5.58
C ARG A 403 25.02 3.96 -5.87
N ASP A 404 25.58 4.25 -7.04
CA ASP A 404 26.06 5.60 -7.37
C ASP A 404 24.97 6.66 -7.39
N LYS A 405 23.73 6.28 -7.76
CA LYS A 405 22.59 7.21 -7.86
C LYS A 405 21.92 7.41 -6.52
N ALA A 406 21.83 6.36 -5.71
CA ALA A 406 21.18 6.43 -4.43
C ALA A 406 22.00 7.24 -3.40
N LYS A 407 23.33 7.25 -3.52
CA LYS A 407 24.20 8.17 -2.76
C LYS A 407 23.84 9.65 -2.88
N LEU A 408 23.23 10.06 -4.00
CA LEU A 408 22.85 11.46 -4.22
C LEU A 408 21.69 11.92 -3.33
N TYR A 409 21.01 10.98 -2.67
CA TYR A 409 19.82 11.20 -1.85
C TYR A 409 19.92 10.37 -0.56
N SER A 410 21.03 10.54 0.17
CA SER A 410 21.30 9.79 1.41
C SER A 410 20.30 10.07 2.52
N ASP A 411 19.61 11.20 2.46
CA ASP A 411 18.59 11.63 3.41
C ASP A 411 17.19 11.06 3.10
N VAL A 412 17.09 10.18 2.10
CA VAL A 412 15.83 9.58 1.66
C VAL A 412 15.84 8.08 2.01
N PRO A 413 14.75 7.53 2.58
CA PRO A 413 14.65 6.13 2.94
C PRO A 413 15.08 5.21 1.79
N VAL A 414 15.89 4.21 2.10
CA VAL A 414 16.55 3.38 1.09
C VAL A 414 15.56 2.70 0.15
N ALA A 415 14.46 2.15 0.67
CA ALA A 415 13.40 1.52 -0.14
C ALA A 415 12.83 2.47 -1.20
N PHE A 416 12.62 3.74 -0.82
CA PHE A 416 12.17 4.78 -1.75
C PHE A 416 13.25 5.09 -2.78
N ASN A 417 14.49 5.28 -2.31
CA ASN A 417 15.60 5.70 -3.13
C ASN A 417 15.92 4.66 -4.23
N ILE A 418 15.91 3.36 -3.91
CA ILE A 418 16.18 2.30 -4.90
C ILE A 418 15.09 2.16 -5.98
N VAL A 419 13.85 2.53 -5.68
CA VAL A 419 12.72 2.53 -6.63
C VAL A 419 12.92 3.59 -7.72
N PHE A 420 13.31 4.81 -7.32
CA PHE A 420 13.46 5.96 -8.21
C PHE A 420 14.86 6.12 -8.81
N ALA A 421 15.92 5.80 -8.07
CA ALA A 421 17.30 5.76 -8.59
C ALA A 421 17.43 4.75 -9.75
N GLY A 422 16.63 3.70 -9.68
CA GLY A 422 16.60 2.60 -10.62
C GLY A 422 16.16 2.95 -12.06
N ASP A 423 15.50 4.09 -12.27
CA ASP A 423 15.08 4.55 -13.60
C ASP A 423 15.95 5.69 -14.15
N SER A 424 17.19 5.81 -13.65
CA SER A 424 18.16 6.85 -14.06
C SER A 424 17.66 8.28 -13.81
N GLY A 425 16.91 8.49 -12.74
CA GLY A 425 16.34 9.79 -12.43
C GLY A 425 15.25 10.23 -13.41
N ARG A 426 14.79 9.38 -14.35
CA ARG A 426 13.76 9.74 -15.32
C ARG A 426 12.46 10.15 -14.66
N TRP A 427 12.14 9.66 -13.47
CA TRP A 427 11.00 10.12 -12.69
C TRP A 427 11.18 11.55 -12.16
N TYR A 428 12.39 11.89 -11.70
CA TYR A 428 12.77 13.27 -11.36
C TYR A 428 12.87 14.20 -12.58
N VAL A 429 13.11 13.66 -13.77
CA VAL A 429 13.36 14.42 -15.01
C VAL A 429 12.14 14.50 -15.93
N ARG A 430 11.22 13.52 -15.87
CA ARG A 430 9.99 13.47 -16.67
C ARG A 430 8.82 13.89 -15.78
N ASN A 431 8.62 15.20 -15.71
CA ASN A 431 7.44 15.87 -15.14
C ASN A 431 6.13 15.56 -15.92
N ARG A 432 5.91 14.31 -16.35
CA ARG A 432 4.74 13.89 -17.11
C ARG A 432 3.48 14.01 -16.27
N TRP A 433 3.57 13.66 -14.99
CA TRP A 433 2.42 13.76 -14.11
C TRP A 433 2.01 15.21 -13.87
N GLU A 434 2.95 16.16 -13.77
CA GLU A 434 2.66 17.59 -13.62
C GLU A 434 1.86 18.15 -14.80
N LYS A 435 2.12 17.64 -16.02
CA LYS A 435 1.56 18.17 -17.26
C LYS A 435 0.26 17.49 -17.67
N HIS A 436 0.15 16.18 -17.47
CA HIS A 436 -1.01 15.40 -17.91
C HIS A 436 -2.05 15.29 -16.80
N TYR A 437 -3.27 15.75 -17.10
CA TYR A 437 -4.35 15.83 -16.12
C TYR A 437 -4.64 14.48 -15.44
N LEU A 438 -4.65 13.39 -16.20
CA LEU A 438 -4.96 12.05 -15.67
C LEU A 438 -3.95 11.56 -14.64
N PHE A 439 -2.65 11.68 -14.92
CA PHE A 439 -1.60 11.22 -14.01
C PHE A 439 -1.49 12.13 -12.79
N ARG A 440 -1.72 13.44 -12.97
CA ARG A 440 -1.87 14.37 -11.84
C ARG A 440 -3.01 13.95 -10.92
N SER A 441 -4.18 13.64 -11.47
CA SER A 441 -5.32 13.17 -10.68
C SER A 441 -5.01 11.87 -9.93
N TYR A 442 -4.26 10.94 -10.55
CA TYR A 442 -3.79 9.73 -9.88
C TYR A 442 -2.82 10.02 -8.73
N LEU A 443 -1.81 10.86 -8.97
CA LEU A 443 -0.84 11.20 -7.94
C LEU A 443 -1.51 11.95 -6.77
N ILE A 444 -2.40 12.90 -7.09
CA ILE A 444 -3.17 13.65 -6.09
C ILE A 444 -3.95 12.68 -5.20
N ASP A 445 -4.74 11.78 -5.80
CA ASP A 445 -5.50 10.79 -5.01
C ASP A 445 -4.55 9.96 -4.14
N ALA A 446 -3.39 9.57 -4.67
CA ALA A 446 -2.40 8.82 -3.92
C ALA A 446 -1.82 9.61 -2.73
N ILE A 447 -1.56 10.92 -2.86
CA ILE A 447 -0.95 11.70 -1.77
C ILE A 447 -1.97 12.28 -0.77
N THR A 448 -3.25 12.36 -1.13
CA THR A 448 -4.31 12.91 -0.26
C THR A 448 -5.18 11.87 0.42
N ASP A 449 -5.01 10.58 0.10
CA ASP A 449 -5.79 9.47 0.68
C ASP A 449 -4.85 8.44 1.32
N PRO A 450 -4.75 8.37 2.66
CA PRO A 450 -3.94 7.39 3.37
C PRO A 450 -4.26 5.93 3.02
N ASP A 451 -5.50 5.63 2.60
CA ASP A 451 -5.93 4.29 2.24
C ASP A 451 -5.56 3.92 0.78
N ALA A 452 -4.99 4.85 0.02
CA ALA A 452 -4.53 4.57 -1.34
C ALA A 452 -3.25 3.72 -1.31
N THR A 453 -3.17 2.72 -2.20
CA THR A 453 -1.98 1.84 -2.30
C THR A 453 -0.68 2.60 -2.55
N GLY A 454 -0.78 3.71 -3.27
CA GLY A 454 0.35 4.56 -3.59
C GLY A 454 0.71 5.61 -2.54
N TYR A 455 -0.04 5.70 -1.43
CA TYR A 455 0.16 6.75 -0.43
C TYR A 455 1.58 6.76 0.12
N GLY A 456 2.05 5.64 0.69
CA GLY A 456 3.39 5.57 1.28
C GLY A 456 4.51 5.99 0.32
N LEU A 457 4.42 5.62 -0.97
CA LEU A 457 5.43 5.98 -1.97
C LEU A 457 5.29 7.44 -2.43
N TYR A 458 4.10 7.84 -2.88
CA TYR A 458 3.93 9.13 -3.56
C TYR A 458 3.83 10.30 -2.60
N HIS A 459 3.34 10.07 -1.39
CA HIS A 459 3.37 11.07 -0.32
C HIS A 459 4.82 11.45 -0.01
N ARG A 460 5.71 10.46 0.13
CA ARG A 460 7.16 10.65 0.26
C ARG A 460 7.77 11.35 -0.95
N TYR A 461 7.40 10.90 -2.15
CA TYR A 461 7.89 11.51 -3.39
C TYR A 461 7.55 13.00 -3.44
N PHE A 462 6.32 13.36 -3.10
CA PHE A 462 5.89 14.74 -3.11
C PHE A 462 6.66 15.58 -2.09
N PHE A 463 6.84 15.07 -0.87
CA PHE A 463 7.64 15.74 0.18
C PHE A 463 9.07 16.01 -0.28
N TYR A 464 9.82 14.98 -0.64
CA TYR A 464 11.24 15.12 -1.01
C TYR A 464 11.44 15.92 -2.31
N ARG A 465 10.47 15.91 -3.22
CA ARG A 465 10.60 16.62 -4.50
C ARG A 465 10.25 18.10 -4.39
N TYR A 466 9.23 18.46 -3.62
CA TYR A 466 8.65 19.81 -3.65
C TYR A 466 8.76 20.57 -2.33
N LEU A 467 8.98 19.89 -1.20
CA LEU A 467 8.86 20.50 0.13
C LEU A 467 10.15 20.45 0.96
N SER A 468 11.07 19.52 0.68
CA SER A 468 12.33 19.39 1.43
C SER A 468 13.56 19.61 0.52
N PRO A 469 13.81 20.84 0.06
CA PRO A 469 15.03 21.16 -0.69
C PRO A 469 16.27 21.30 0.19
N ASP A 470 16.10 21.59 1.49
CA ASP A 470 17.18 22.01 2.40
C ASP A 470 17.38 21.07 3.60
N ALA A 471 18.56 21.13 4.22
CA ALA A 471 18.96 20.26 5.34
C ALA A 471 18.14 20.48 6.63
N ILE A 472 17.66 21.70 6.89
CA ILE A 472 16.77 22.04 8.02
C ILE A 472 15.43 22.47 7.45
N ILE A 473 14.32 22.03 8.06
CA ILE A 473 12.96 22.23 7.57
C ILE A 473 12.20 23.10 8.58
N SER A 474 11.86 24.33 8.19
CA SER A 474 11.02 25.22 9.00
C SER A 474 9.52 25.10 8.62
N ALA A 475 8.65 25.59 9.50
CA ALA A 475 7.21 25.67 9.24
C ALA A 475 6.90 26.54 8.02
N ASP A 476 7.58 27.68 7.90
CA ASP A 476 7.42 28.62 6.80
C ASP A 476 7.85 27.99 5.47
N ASP A 477 9.00 27.30 5.43
CA ASP A 477 9.46 26.63 4.20
C ASP A 477 8.46 25.58 3.71
N LEU A 478 7.87 24.81 4.64
CA LEU A 478 6.85 23.82 4.31
C LEU A 478 5.59 24.49 3.73
N LEU A 479 5.10 25.55 4.38
CA LEU A 479 3.89 26.27 3.98
C LEU A 479 4.09 27.03 2.67
N GLU A 480 5.24 27.69 2.48
CA GLU A 480 5.62 28.35 1.23
C GLU A 480 5.77 27.34 0.09
N GLY A 481 6.40 26.19 0.36
CA GLY A 481 6.54 25.09 -0.60
C GLY A 481 5.18 24.59 -1.10
N LEU A 482 4.22 24.37 -0.18
CA LEU A 482 2.84 23.99 -0.53
C LEU A 482 2.12 25.11 -1.30
N THR A 483 2.26 26.36 -0.87
CA THR A 483 1.65 27.53 -1.53
C THR A 483 2.19 27.73 -2.94
N ALA A 484 3.48 27.45 -3.16
CA ALA A 484 4.09 27.44 -4.49
C ALA A 484 3.46 26.36 -5.39
N GLN A 485 3.17 25.16 -4.86
CA GLN A 485 2.49 24.11 -5.63
C GLN A 485 1.03 24.46 -5.95
N VAL A 486 0.35 25.18 -5.06
CA VAL A 486 -0.99 25.74 -5.32
C VAL A 486 -0.92 26.80 -6.42
N SER A 487 0.04 27.71 -6.32
CA SER A 487 0.25 28.78 -7.31
C SER A 487 0.64 28.23 -8.69
N ALA A 488 1.39 27.13 -8.74
CA ALA A 488 1.73 26.41 -9.96
C ALA A 488 0.55 25.63 -10.56
N GLY A 489 -0.59 25.54 -9.87
CA GLY A 489 -1.75 24.75 -10.30
C GLY A 489 -1.51 23.23 -10.26
N LEU A 490 -0.51 22.78 -9.50
CA LEU A 490 -0.26 21.36 -9.27
C LEU A 490 -1.22 20.81 -8.20
N LEU A 491 -1.51 21.61 -7.18
CA LEU A 491 -2.51 21.34 -6.16
C LEU A 491 -3.59 22.43 -6.14
N SER A 492 -4.80 22.08 -5.70
CA SER A 492 -5.76 23.06 -5.19
C SER A 492 -5.43 23.38 -3.73
N LYS A 493 -5.91 24.52 -3.23
CA LYS A 493 -5.78 24.88 -1.81
C LYS A 493 -6.29 23.78 -0.88
N GLN A 494 -7.46 23.22 -1.18
CA GLN A 494 -8.03 22.12 -0.42
C GLN A 494 -7.10 20.89 -0.39
N GLN A 495 -6.49 20.54 -1.52
CA GLN A 495 -5.58 19.40 -1.62
C GLN A 495 -4.29 19.63 -0.83
N ALA A 496 -3.74 20.85 -0.88
CA ALA A 496 -2.60 21.23 -0.07
C ALA A 496 -2.91 21.15 1.43
N THR A 497 -4.10 21.61 1.84
CA THR A 497 -4.57 21.48 3.23
C THR A 497 -4.78 20.01 3.64
N THR A 498 -5.39 19.18 2.79
CA THR A 498 -5.55 17.73 3.08
C THR A 498 -4.20 17.03 3.16
N TYR A 499 -3.27 17.32 2.24
CA TYR A 499 -1.91 16.79 2.30
C TYR A 499 -1.21 17.19 3.59
N LEU A 500 -1.25 18.48 3.97
CA LEU A 500 -0.64 18.98 5.20
C LEU A 500 -1.25 18.31 6.45
N LYS A 501 -2.57 18.13 6.48
CA LYS A 501 -3.24 17.37 7.55
C LYS A 501 -2.61 15.98 7.68
N HIS A 502 -2.55 15.23 6.58
CA HIS A 502 -2.01 13.87 6.61
C HIS A 502 -0.52 13.83 6.94
N LEU A 503 0.24 14.84 6.53
CA LEU A 503 1.63 15.02 6.90
C LEU A 503 1.82 15.16 8.43
N LEU A 504 0.84 15.74 9.14
CA LEU A 504 0.92 15.92 10.60
C LEU A 504 0.31 14.74 11.37
N THR A 505 -0.82 14.21 10.89
CA THR A 505 -1.66 13.29 11.67
C THR A 505 -1.42 11.80 11.39
N THR A 506 -0.88 11.43 10.23
CA THR A 506 -0.81 10.03 9.80
C THR A 506 0.48 9.37 10.31
N ALA A 507 0.39 8.12 10.79
CA ALA A 507 1.54 7.37 11.28
C ALA A 507 2.63 7.14 10.20
N ASP A 508 2.22 6.86 8.95
CA ASP A 508 3.12 6.67 7.81
C ASP A 508 3.70 7.99 7.23
N SER A 509 3.42 9.13 7.86
CA SER A 509 3.90 10.43 7.40
C SER A 509 5.42 10.53 7.44
N VAL A 510 5.97 11.25 6.46
CA VAL A 510 7.40 11.56 6.36
C VAL A 510 7.91 12.35 7.55
N LEU A 511 7.08 13.22 8.16
CA LEU A 511 7.48 13.99 9.34
C LEU A 511 7.67 13.14 10.60
N ARG A 512 7.16 11.90 10.60
CA ARG A 512 7.34 10.94 11.69
C ARG A 512 8.65 10.14 11.55
N ASP A 513 9.30 10.20 10.40
CA ASP A 513 10.61 9.57 10.21
C ASP A 513 11.64 10.23 11.15
N PRO A 514 12.45 9.46 11.90
CA PRO A 514 13.45 10.02 12.82
C PRO A 514 14.40 11.01 12.14
N ASP A 515 14.87 10.70 10.94
CA ASP A 515 15.81 11.54 10.19
C ASP A 515 15.21 12.89 9.81
N ILE A 516 13.91 12.92 9.46
CA ILE A 516 13.21 14.14 9.13
C ILE A 516 12.86 14.92 10.40
N ARG A 517 12.42 14.23 11.45
CA ARG A 517 12.13 14.83 12.76
C ARG A 517 13.34 15.57 13.33
N ASN A 518 14.53 15.01 13.16
CA ASN A 518 15.80 15.63 13.58
C ASN A 518 16.20 16.85 12.75
N ARG A 519 15.58 17.06 11.58
CA ARG A 519 15.79 18.20 10.69
C ARG A 519 14.75 19.31 10.88
N LEU A 520 13.69 19.06 11.65
CA LEU A 520 12.69 20.09 11.96
C LEU A 520 13.30 21.16 12.87
N THR A 521 12.93 22.42 12.65
CA THR A 521 13.26 23.48 13.60
C THR A 521 12.66 23.17 14.97
N ALA A 522 13.33 23.60 16.05
CA ALA A 522 12.84 23.33 17.41
C ALA A 522 11.42 23.89 17.67
N ALA A 523 11.09 25.01 17.03
CA ALA A 523 9.78 25.66 17.11
C ALA A 523 8.81 25.21 16.01
N PHE A 524 9.15 24.22 15.16
CA PHE A 524 8.40 23.86 13.95
C PHE A 524 6.88 23.72 14.17
N TYR A 525 6.45 22.99 15.20
CA TYR A 525 5.02 22.79 15.48
C TYR A 525 4.36 24.03 16.10
N GLU A 526 5.09 24.80 16.91
CA GLU A 526 4.61 26.06 17.48
C GLU A 526 4.43 27.12 16.40
N ASP A 527 5.42 27.25 15.51
CA ASP A 527 5.39 28.13 14.35
C ASP A 527 4.22 27.78 13.42
N LEU A 528 3.99 26.48 13.14
CA LEU A 528 2.82 26.05 12.36
C LEU A 528 1.50 26.47 13.02
N ARG A 529 1.36 26.25 14.33
CA ARG A 529 0.16 26.58 15.11
C ARG A 529 -0.12 28.08 15.13
N ASP A 530 0.93 28.88 15.23
CA ASP A 530 0.85 30.33 15.42
C ASP A 530 0.92 31.10 14.08
N SER A 531 1.20 30.41 12.97
CA SER A 531 1.36 31.00 11.63
C SER A 531 0.13 31.76 11.12
N GLY A 532 -1.07 31.38 11.54
CA GLY A 532 -2.33 31.87 10.97
C GLY A 532 -2.46 31.62 9.45
N HIS A 533 -1.65 30.70 8.90
CA HIS A 533 -1.52 30.51 7.47
C HIS A 533 -2.80 29.91 6.87
N GLU A 534 -3.13 30.30 5.63
CA GLU A 534 -4.41 29.97 5.01
C GLU A 534 -4.63 28.47 4.70
N LEU A 535 -3.57 27.67 4.82
CA LEU A 535 -3.59 26.21 4.65
C LEU A 535 -3.87 25.46 5.96
N ILE A 536 -3.78 26.13 7.11
CA ILE A 536 -4.07 25.57 8.43
C ILE A 536 -5.60 25.55 8.60
N SER A 537 -6.19 24.37 8.51
CA SER A 537 -7.61 24.17 8.79
C SER A 537 -7.88 24.09 10.29
N ALA A 538 -9.15 24.23 10.70
CA ALA A 538 -9.55 24.04 12.09
C ALA A 538 -9.16 22.66 12.65
N GLU A 539 -9.19 21.62 11.81
CA GLU A 539 -8.77 20.28 12.20
C GLU A 539 -7.25 20.19 12.43
N ILE A 540 -6.45 20.85 11.59
CA ILE A 540 -5.00 20.93 11.78
C ILE A 540 -4.69 21.72 13.07
N GLN A 541 -5.38 22.85 13.28
CA GLN A 541 -5.22 23.65 14.48
C GLN A 541 -5.51 22.83 15.75
N GLN A 542 -6.62 22.11 15.77
CA GLN A 542 -6.99 21.24 16.89
C GLN A 542 -5.94 20.15 17.15
N HIS A 543 -5.34 19.59 16.10
CA HIS A 543 -4.28 18.60 16.24
C HIS A 543 -2.98 19.18 16.81
N LEU A 544 -2.62 20.41 16.43
CA LEU A 544 -1.42 21.10 16.94
C LEU A 544 -1.59 21.61 18.39
N GLU A 545 -2.82 21.67 18.90
CA GLU A 545 -3.14 22.04 20.28
C GLU A 545 -3.12 20.84 21.25
N GLN A 546 -3.12 19.61 20.73
CA GLN A 546 -3.02 18.35 21.48
C GLN A 546 -1.56 17.93 21.62
#